data_AF-A0A7S2HJ72-F1
#
_entry.id   AF-A0A7S2HJ72-F1
#
_cell.length_a   1.000
_cell.length_b   1.000
_cell.length_c   1.000
_cell.angle_alpha   90.00
_cell.angle_beta   90.00
_cell.angle_gamma   90.00
#
_symmetry.space_group_name_H-M   'P 1'
#
loop_
_entity.id
_entity.type
_entity.pdbx_description
1 polymer ?
#
loop_
_entity_poly.entity_id
_entity_poly.type
_entity_poly.pdbx_seq_one_letter_code
_entity_poly.pdbx_strand_id
1 'polypeptide(L)'
;SKQVRWVVAPYEADSQLAYMAREKIVDVVISEDSDNLAFLVPRTMFKWDGTQGQTVLLEDVLSMGPDNELNMEGFTTDMLLAMCILAGCDYLPQVNGIGIKKAHELVSRHRGPPRLLRALRYAKVIGLN
;
A
#
# COMPACT_ATOMS: atom_id res chain seq x y z
N SER A 1 -12.79 -30.83 16.68
CA SER A 1 -11.87 -29.68 16.61
C SER A 1 -11.49 -29.46 15.15
N LYS A 2 -11.70 -28.26 14.59
CA LYS A 2 -11.20 -27.95 13.25
C LYS A 2 -9.69 -27.77 13.35
N GLN A 3 -8.92 -28.55 12.59
CA GLN A 3 -7.48 -28.34 12.47
C GLN A 3 -7.24 -27.12 11.58
N VAL A 4 -6.67 -26.07 12.15
CA VAL A 4 -6.19 -24.91 11.39
C VAL A 4 -4.75 -25.22 10.99
N ARG A 5 -4.38 -24.95 9.74
CA ARG A 5 -2.97 -25.01 9.30
C ARG A 5 -2.33 -23.66 9.57
N TRP A 6 -1.10 -23.67 10.08
CA TRP A 6 -0.32 -22.45 10.30
C TRP A 6 1.08 -22.62 9.72
N VAL A 7 1.70 -21.49 9.44
CA VAL A 7 3.10 -21.38 9.07
C VAL A 7 3.70 -20.25 9.91
N VAL A 8 4.98 -20.36 10.24
CA VAL A 8 5.73 -19.29 10.90
C VAL A 8 6.40 -18.47 9.81
N ALA A 9 6.04 -17.19 9.71
CA ALA A 9 6.71 -16.28 8.79
C ALA A 9 8.19 -16.11 9.20
N PRO A 10 9.12 -16.00 8.24
CA PRO A 10 10.53 -15.76 8.54
C PRO A 10 10.76 -14.39 9.20
N TYR A 11 9.88 -13.42 8.91
CA TYR A 11 9.89 -12.07 9.45
C TYR A 11 8.45 -11.65 9.78
N GLU A 12 7.93 -10.63 9.10
CA GLU A 12 6.59 -10.10 9.32
C GLU A 12 5.51 -10.97 8.66
N ALA A 13 4.38 -11.16 9.36
CA ALA A 13 3.26 -11.96 8.88
C ALA A 13 2.61 -11.38 7.62
N ASP A 14 2.34 -10.07 7.57
CA ASP A 14 1.70 -9.42 6.41
C ASP A 14 2.57 -9.54 5.14
N SER A 15 3.90 -9.39 5.27
CA SER A 15 4.81 -9.63 4.14
C SER A 15 4.74 -11.07 3.59
N GLN A 16 4.61 -12.06 4.49
CA GLN A 16 4.48 -13.47 4.11
C GLN A 16 3.11 -13.77 3.49
N LEU A 17 2.04 -13.19 4.02
CA LEU A 17 0.69 -13.28 3.48
C LEU A 17 0.62 -12.65 2.08
N ALA A 18 1.27 -11.51 1.89
CA ALA A 18 1.31 -10.84 0.61
C ALA A 18 2.04 -11.66 -0.46
N TYR A 19 3.17 -12.28 -0.12
CA TYR A 19 3.83 -13.24 -0.99
C TYR A 19 2.89 -14.38 -1.39
N MET A 20 2.22 -15.00 -0.41
CA MET A 20 1.30 -16.11 -0.66
C MET A 20 0.13 -15.71 -1.56
N ALA A 21 -0.42 -14.51 -1.38
CA ALA A 21 -1.51 -14.00 -2.20
C ALA A 21 -1.05 -13.72 -3.64
N ARG A 22 0.12 -13.10 -3.82
CA ARG A 22 0.68 -12.78 -5.15
C ARG A 22 1.08 -14.03 -5.93
N GLU A 23 1.57 -15.06 -5.26
CA GLU A 23 1.86 -16.38 -5.84
C GLU A 23 0.62 -17.29 -5.95
N LYS A 24 -0.58 -16.77 -5.63
CA LYS A 24 -1.86 -17.50 -5.72
C LYS A 24 -1.91 -18.77 -4.87
N ILE A 25 -1.18 -18.78 -3.76
CA ILE A 25 -1.22 -19.83 -2.74
C ILE A 25 -2.47 -19.67 -1.86
N VAL A 26 -2.96 -18.44 -1.71
CA VAL A 26 -4.21 -18.08 -1.01
C VAL A 26 -5.05 -17.12 -1.85
N ASP A 27 -6.37 -17.17 -1.68
CA ASP A 27 -7.32 -16.33 -2.44
C ASP A 27 -7.56 -14.96 -1.81
N VAL A 28 -7.48 -14.86 -0.48
CA VAL A 28 -7.80 -13.67 0.31
C VAL A 28 -6.84 -13.58 1.49
N VAL A 29 -6.33 -12.38 1.76
CA VAL A 29 -5.67 -12.05 3.03
C VAL A 29 -6.69 -11.38 3.94
N ILE A 30 -6.80 -11.85 5.18
CA ILE A 30 -7.61 -11.22 6.22
C ILE A 30 -6.64 -10.53 7.18
N SER A 31 -6.64 -9.21 7.21
CA SER A 31 -5.77 -8.40 8.07
C SER A 31 -6.38 -7.00 8.25
N GLU A 32 -6.17 -6.39 9.42
CA GLU A 32 -6.51 -4.98 9.66
C GLU A 32 -5.39 -4.03 9.22
N ASP A 33 -4.23 -4.56 8.88
CA ASP A 33 -3.07 -3.76 8.53
C ASP A 33 -3.16 -3.20 7.11
N SER A 34 -3.00 -1.89 6.98
CA SER A 34 -3.00 -1.19 5.70
C SER A 34 -1.76 -1.47 4.85
N ASP A 35 -0.68 -1.99 5.43
CA ASP A 35 0.55 -2.35 4.71
C ASP A 35 0.30 -3.39 3.61
N ASN A 36 -0.78 -4.16 3.71
CA ASN A 36 -1.24 -5.07 2.65
C ASN A 36 -1.43 -4.35 1.29
N LEU A 37 -1.83 -3.07 1.28
CA LEU A 37 -1.92 -2.29 0.04
C LEU A 37 -0.53 -1.94 -0.51
N ALA A 38 0.43 -1.58 0.35
CA ALA A 38 1.81 -1.32 -0.04
C ALA A 38 2.51 -2.58 -0.54
N PHE A 39 2.20 -3.74 0.04
CA PHE A 39 2.68 -5.05 -0.42
C PHE A 39 2.00 -5.58 -1.68
N LEU A 40 1.04 -4.82 -2.23
CA LEU A 40 0.31 -5.16 -3.45
C LEU A 40 -0.48 -6.46 -3.32
N VAL A 41 -1.10 -6.68 -2.15
CA VAL A 41 -2.03 -7.80 -1.95
C VAL A 41 -3.22 -7.62 -2.89
N PRO A 42 -3.52 -8.60 -3.78
CA PRO A 42 -4.59 -8.44 -4.76
C PRO A 42 -5.99 -8.28 -4.15
N ARG A 43 -6.23 -8.97 -3.03
CA ARG A 43 -7.52 -9.03 -2.33
C ARG A 43 -7.32 -9.11 -0.83
N THR A 44 -7.72 -8.05 -0.13
CA THR A 44 -7.63 -7.96 1.33
C THR A 44 -9.03 -7.80 1.92
N MET A 45 -9.31 -8.53 3.00
CA MET A 45 -10.54 -8.40 3.77
C MET A 45 -10.22 -7.81 5.14
N PHE A 46 -10.78 -6.63 5.39
CA PHE A 46 -10.70 -5.90 6.64
C PHE A 46 -11.96 -6.12 7.48
N LYS A 47 -11.88 -5.83 8.77
CA LYS A 47 -12.97 -5.85 9.76
C LYS A 47 -13.75 -7.16 9.77
N TRP A 48 -13.05 -8.28 9.66
CA TRP A 48 -13.70 -9.59 9.67
C TRP A 48 -14.14 -9.97 11.10
N ASP A 49 -15.44 -10.17 11.30
CA ASP A 49 -16.01 -10.52 12.62
C ASP A 49 -16.33 -12.02 12.80
N GLY A 50 -16.00 -12.85 11.80
CA GLY A 50 -16.40 -14.26 11.74
C GLY A 50 -17.62 -14.53 10.86
N THR A 51 -18.34 -13.48 10.44
CA THR A 51 -19.52 -13.54 9.58
C THR A 51 -19.48 -12.57 8.41
N GLN A 52 -18.98 -11.35 8.63
CA GLN A 52 -18.90 -10.27 7.65
C GLN A 52 -17.54 -9.59 7.70
N GLY A 53 -17.14 -9.00 6.56
CA GLY A 53 -15.91 -8.23 6.42
C GLY A 53 -15.98 -7.31 5.20
N GLN A 54 -15.10 -6.32 5.14
CA GLN A 54 -14.98 -5.35 4.07
C GLN A 54 -13.85 -5.78 3.13
N THR A 55 -14.18 -6.18 1.91
CA THR A 55 -13.18 -6.55 0.92
C THR A 55 -12.73 -5.34 0.13
N VAL A 56 -11.41 -5.20 -0.03
CA VAL A 56 -10.77 -4.22 -0.92
C VAL A 56 -9.95 -5.00 -1.95
N LEU A 57 -10.18 -4.71 -3.23
CA LEU A 57 -9.39 -5.24 -4.32
C LEU A 57 -8.36 -4.19 -4.76
N LEU A 58 -7.14 -4.63 -5.01
CA LEU A 58 -6.08 -3.74 -5.50
C LEU A 58 -6.46 -3.08 -6.84
N GLU A 59 -7.16 -3.82 -7.70
CA GLU A 59 -7.65 -3.31 -8.99
C GLU A 59 -8.70 -2.21 -8.84
N ASP A 60 -9.58 -2.32 -7.83
CA ASP A 60 -10.57 -1.29 -7.52
C ASP A 60 -9.88 -0.02 -7.02
N VAL A 61 -8.87 -0.16 -6.15
CA VAL A 61 -8.06 0.97 -5.67
C VAL A 61 -7.37 1.68 -6.83
N LEU A 62 -6.77 0.93 -7.76
CA LEU A 62 -6.07 1.50 -8.92
C LEU A 62 -7.02 2.07 -10.00
N SER A 63 -8.31 1.77 -9.93
CA SER A 63 -9.34 2.27 -10.86
C SER A 63 -10.23 3.36 -10.27
N MET A 64 -9.94 3.85 -9.05
CA MET A 64 -10.63 4.99 -8.45
C MET A 64 -10.50 6.24 -9.33
N GLY A 65 -11.58 6.62 -10.00
CA GLY A 65 -11.61 7.73 -10.95
C GLY A 65 -11.76 9.14 -10.31
N PRO A 66 -12.00 10.17 -11.14
CA PRO A 66 -12.05 11.58 -10.74
C PRO A 66 -13.05 11.96 -9.65
N ASP A 67 -14.11 11.17 -9.46
CA ASP A 67 -15.12 11.40 -8.41
C ASP A 67 -14.61 11.03 -7.00
N ASN A 68 -13.44 10.38 -6.91
CA ASN A 68 -12.79 10.05 -5.66
C ASN A 68 -11.80 11.14 -5.25
N GLU A 69 -11.73 11.43 -3.95
CA GLU A 69 -10.76 12.40 -3.40
C GLU A 69 -9.31 12.02 -3.74
N LEU A 70 -9.02 10.71 -3.79
CA LEU A 70 -7.78 10.16 -4.31
C LEU A 70 -8.07 9.54 -5.68
N ASN A 71 -7.96 10.35 -6.73
CA ASN A 71 -8.05 9.87 -8.10
C ASN A 71 -6.79 9.04 -8.44
N MET A 72 -6.96 7.74 -8.56
CA MET A 72 -5.90 6.78 -8.85
C MET A 72 -5.82 6.43 -10.35
N GLU A 73 -6.63 7.06 -11.20
CA GLU A 73 -6.60 6.83 -12.64
C GLU A 73 -5.19 7.06 -13.21
N GLY A 74 -4.65 6.02 -13.86
CA GLY A 74 -3.30 6.03 -14.41
C GLY A 74 -2.18 5.90 -13.36
N PHE A 75 -2.49 5.57 -12.10
CA PHE A 75 -1.48 5.10 -11.16
C PHE A 75 -1.01 3.69 -11.52
N THR A 76 0.30 3.50 -11.45
CA THR A 76 0.90 2.17 -11.46
C THR A 76 1.06 1.66 -10.03
N THR A 77 1.35 0.36 -9.87
CA THR A 77 1.71 -0.21 -8.56
C THR A 77 2.92 0.47 -7.93
N ASP A 78 3.90 0.88 -8.74
CA ASP A 78 5.08 1.62 -8.25
C ASP A 78 4.70 3.01 -7.74
N MET A 79 3.72 3.67 -8.37
CA MET A 79 3.19 4.94 -7.90
C MET A 79 2.40 4.77 -6.60
N LEU A 80 1.57 3.73 -6.49
CA LEU A 80 0.87 3.40 -5.25
C LEU A 80 1.85 3.13 -4.11
N LEU A 81 2.88 2.30 -4.33
CA LEU A 81 3.92 2.01 -3.35
C LEU A 81 4.67 3.28 -2.93
N ALA A 82 5.06 4.13 -3.88
CA ALA A 82 5.70 5.41 -3.58
C ALA A 82 4.79 6.33 -2.75
N MET A 83 3.49 6.31 -3.01
CA MET A 83 2.50 7.08 -2.24
C MET A 83 2.40 6.55 -0.81
N CYS A 84 2.31 5.24 -0.60
CA CYS A 84 2.31 4.62 0.73
C CYS A 84 3.58 4.99 1.52
N ILE A 85 4.76 4.84 0.90
CA ILE A 85 6.05 5.19 1.53
C ILE A 85 6.08 6.67 1.94
N LEU A 86 5.62 7.57 1.07
CA LEU A 86 5.61 9.01 1.37
C LEU A 86 4.59 9.39 2.45
N ALA A 87 3.44 8.74 2.49
CA ALA A 87 2.42 8.95 3.52
C ALA A 87 2.87 8.46 4.90
N GLY A 88 3.88 7.59 4.93
CA GLY A 88 4.49 7.01 6.11
C GLY A 88 4.39 5.49 6.08
N CYS A 89 5.50 4.82 6.43
CA CYS A 89 5.55 3.38 6.65
C CYS A 89 6.58 3.06 7.74
N ASP A 90 6.53 1.84 8.27
CA ASP A 90 7.39 1.44 9.39
C ASP A 90 8.86 1.19 9.00
N TYR A 91 9.15 1.16 7.69
CA TYR A 91 10.47 0.84 7.16
C TYR A 91 11.41 2.05 7.06
N LEU A 92 10.87 3.27 7.01
CA LEU A 92 11.62 4.49 6.71
C LEU A 92 11.21 5.64 7.63
N PRO A 93 12.14 6.54 8.00
CA PRO A 93 11.78 7.76 8.71
C PRO A 93 10.73 8.56 7.92
N GLN A 94 9.66 8.96 8.62
CA GLN A 94 8.59 9.72 8.01
C GLN A 94 9.06 11.12 7.58
N VAL A 95 8.53 11.59 6.45
CA VAL A 95 8.75 12.97 5.99
C VAL A 95 7.71 13.87 6.65
N ASN A 96 8.16 14.76 7.54
CA ASN A 96 7.27 15.66 8.28
C ASN A 96 6.36 16.47 7.35
N GLY A 97 5.06 16.44 7.65
CA GLY A 97 4.04 17.21 6.93
C GLY A 97 3.56 16.59 5.61
N ILE A 98 3.96 15.34 5.30
CA ILE A 98 3.43 14.59 4.16
C ILE A 98 2.47 13.51 4.66
N GLY A 99 1.16 13.80 4.59
CA GLY A 99 0.11 12.79 4.73
C GLY A 99 -0.36 12.28 3.37
N ILE A 100 -1.32 11.34 3.37
CA ILE A 100 -1.78 10.63 2.17
C ILE A 100 -2.20 11.54 1.00
N LYS A 101 -2.91 12.65 1.26
CA LYS A 101 -3.32 13.61 0.22
C LYS A 101 -2.14 14.32 -0.44
N LYS A 102 -1.15 14.71 0.37
CA LYS A 102 0.07 15.36 -0.11
C LYS A 102 0.95 14.37 -0.88
N ALA A 103 1.06 13.13 -0.37
CA ALA A 103 1.77 12.05 -1.05
C ALA A 103 1.16 11.77 -2.43
N HIS A 104 -0.18 11.68 -2.50
CA HIS A 104 -0.93 11.52 -3.75
C HIS A 104 -0.66 12.66 -4.74
N GLU A 105 -0.74 13.92 -4.30
CA GLU A 105 -0.45 15.09 -5.16
C GLU A 105 0.97 15.02 -5.75
N LEU A 106 1.96 14.70 -4.92
CA LEU A 106 3.36 14.62 -5.32
C LEU A 106 3.60 13.48 -6.31
N VAL A 107 3.05 12.30 -6.05
CA VAL A 107 3.18 11.13 -6.93
C VAL A 107 2.46 11.38 -8.25
N SER A 108 1.26 11.95 -8.23
CA SER A 108 0.49 12.31 -9.42
C SER A 108 1.25 13.28 -10.32
N ARG A 109 1.85 14.31 -9.72
CA ARG A 109 2.62 15.34 -10.43
C ARG A 109 3.92 14.79 -11.02
N HIS A 110 4.62 13.95 -10.27
CA HIS A 110 5.97 13.51 -10.63
C HIS A 110 6.00 12.12 -11.31
N ARG A 111 4.90 11.38 -11.34
CA ARG A 111 4.76 10.09 -12.05
C ARG A 111 5.81 9.05 -11.63
N GLY A 112 6.00 8.87 -10.32
CA GLY A 112 6.79 7.77 -9.74
C GLY A 112 8.19 8.14 -9.20
N PRO A 113 8.93 7.16 -8.65
CA PRO A 113 10.06 7.40 -7.75
C PRO A 113 11.22 8.24 -8.31
N PRO A 114 11.74 8.01 -9.55
CA PRO A 114 12.94 8.74 -9.99
C PRO A 114 12.72 10.25 -10.10
N ARG A 115 11.57 10.67 -10.64
CA ARG A 115 11.20 12.08 -10.79
C ARG A 115 10.76 12.68 -9.46
N LEU A 116 10.07 11.89 -8.63
CA LEU A 116 9.65 12.28 -7.29
C LEU A 116 10.85 12.58 -6.39
N LEU A 117 11.83 11.67 -6.31
CA LEU A 117 13.04 11.84 -5.52
C LEU A 117 13.83 13.07 -5.97
N ARG A 118 13.92 13.30 -7.29
CA ARG A 118 14.55 14.51 -7.83
C ARG A 118 13.82 15.78 -7.37
N ALA A 119 12.49 15.80 -7.45
CA ALA A 119 11.68 16.95 -7.03
C ALA A 119 11.81 17.24 -5.53
N LEU A 120 11.75 16.20 -4.69
CA LEU A 120 11.85 16.33 -3.25
C LEU A 120 13.23 16.81 -2.78
N ARG A 121 14.31 16.39 -3.46
CA ARG A 121 15.67 16.92 -3.24
C ARG A 121 15.77 18.41 -3.56
N TYR A 122 15.22 18.85 -4.71
CA TYR A 122 15.23 20.29 -5.07
C TYR A 122 14.42 21.14 -4.10
N ALA A 123 13.30 20.62 -3.60
CA ALA A 123 12.44 21.34 -2.66
C ALA A 123 13.00 21.43 -1.23
N LYS A 124 14.19 20.85 -0.95
CA LYS A 124 14.77 20.68 0.40
C LYS A 124 13.81 20.02 1.40
N VAL A 125 12.85 19.24 0.91
CA VAL A 125 11.83 18.57 1.74
C VAL A 125 12.41 17.33 2.43
N ILE A 126 13.41 16.70 1.80
CA ILE A 126 14.20 15.63 2.40
C ILE A 126 15.65 16.12 2.54
N GLY A 127 16.15 16.16 3.76
CA GLY A 127 17.55 16.46 4.08
C GLY A 127 18.49 15.31 3.71
N LEU A 128 18.50 14.91 2.44
CA LEU A 128 19.49 13.99 1.91
C LEU A 128 20.70 14.80 1.46
N ASN A 129 21.68 14.92 2.37
CA ASN A 129 23.03 15.38 2.06
C ASN A 129 23.73 14.37 1.13
#